data_AF-A0A9Q3INK5-F1
#
_entry.id   AF-A0A9Q3INK5-F1
#
_cell.length_a   1.000
_cell.length_b   1.000
_cell.length_c   1.000
_cell.angle_alpha   90.00
_cell.angle_beta   90.00
_cell.angle_gamma   90.00
#
_symmetry.space_group_name_H-M   'P 1'
#
loop_
_entity.id
_entity.type
_entity.pdbx_description
1 polymer ?
#
loop_
_entity_poly.entity_id
_entity_poly.type
_entity_poly.pdbx_seq_one_letter_code
_entity_poly.pdbx_strand_id
1 'polypeptide(L)'
;MKEELIEILFKYKEAFASDNEPLGPINSHAVDIMLNVKRPYPQLSRRPADPASRRARETLESHIKELMKLWILRKVGHNQEVEVTAPVIITWHNDK
;
A
#
# COMPACT_ATOMS: atom_id res chain seq x y z
N MET A 1 -32.40 -23.38 6.70
CA MET A 1 -31.57 -22.99 5.52
C MET A 1 -31.26 -21.50 5.46
N LYS A 2 -32.25 -20.58 5.34
CA LYS A 2 -31.96 -19.13 5.30
C LYS A 2 -31.53 -18.57 6.67
N GLU A 3 -32.20 -18.97 7.76
CA GLU A 3 -31.78 -18.53 9.11
C GLU A 3 -30.40 -19.08 9.46
N GLU A 4 -30.14 -20.36 9.21
CA GLU A 4 -28.82 -20.97 9.44
C GLU A 4 -27.69 -20.24 8.68
N LEU A 5 -27.94 -19.85 7.43
CA LEU A 5 -26.95 -19.08 6.67
C LEU A 5 -26.67 -17.72 7.32
N ILE A 6 -27.72 -17.02 7.77
CA ILE A 6 -27.58 -15.71 8.44
C ILE A 6 -26.80 -15.87 9.76
N GLU A 7 -27.09 -16.91 10.54
CA GLU A 7 -26.35 -17.21 11.78
C GLU A 7 -24.87 -17.45 11.51
N ILE A 8 -24.53 -18.22 10.48
CA ILE A 8 -23.15 -18.49 10.08
C ILE A 8 -22.45 -17.19 9.64
N LEU A 9 -23.08 -16.40 8.77
CA LEU A 9 -22.52 -15.14 8.29
C LEU A 9 -22.32 -14.13 9.42
N PHE A 10 -23.26 -14.06 10.36
CA PHE A 10 -23.15 -13.18 11.53
C PHE A 10 -22.05 -13.65 12.49
N LYS A 11 -21.94 -14.97 12.70
CA LYS A 11 -20.88 -15.58 13.53
C LYS A 11 -19.48 -15.30 13.00
N TYR A 12 -19.29 -15.32 11.67
CA TYR A 12 -17.99 -15.13 11.03
C TYR A 12 -17.85 -13.75 10.36
N LYS A 13 -18.63 -12.74 10.79
CA LYS A 13 -18.64 -11.40 10.16
C LYS A 13 -17.24 -10.75 10.05
N GLU A 14 -16.35 -11.01 11.01
CA GLU A 14 -14.99 -10.48 11.06
C GLU A 14 -14.04 -11.12 10.05
N ALA A 15 -14.42 -12.27 9.47
CA ALA A 15 -13.67 -12.90 8.38
C ALA A 15 -13.89 -12.20 7.04
N PHE A 16 -14.84 -11.26 6.96
CA PHE A 16 -15.17 -10.51 5.75
C PHE A 16 -14.65 -9.08 5.86
N ALA A 17 -14.19 -8.54 4.73
CA ALA A 17 -13.89 -7.12 4.63
C ALA A 17 -15.17 -6.30 4.80
N SER A 18 -15.08 -5.19 5.53
CA SER A 18 -16.17 -4.23 5.70
C SER A 18 -15.72 -2.83 5.30
N ASP A 19 -16.65 -1.88 5.18
CA ASP A 19 -16.31 -0.49 4.87
C ASP A 19 -15.41 0.15 5.96
N ASN A 20 -15.52 -0.32 7.21
CA ASN A 20 -14.72 0.14 8.33
C ASN A 20 -13.37 -0.62 8.44
N GLU A 21 -13.35 -1.89 8.03
CA GLU A 21 -12.18 -2.78 8.04
C GLU A 21 -12.00 -3.43 6.66
N PRO A 22 -11.58 -2.65 5.64
CA PRO A 22 -11.57 -3.11 4.24
C PRO A 22 -10.51 -4.17 3.96
N LEU A 23 -9.56 -4.35 4.89
CA LEU A 23 -8.50 -5.36 4.79
C LEU A 23 -8.69 -6.51 5.79
N GLY A 24 -9.73 -6.45 6.62
CA GLY A 24 -9.91 -7.33 7.76
C GLY A 24 -8.87 -7.12 8.88
N PRO A 25 -8.92 -7.93 9.96
CA PRO A 25 -8.01 -7.86 11.08
C PRO A 25 -6.63 -8.43 10.71
N ILE A 26 -5.78 -7.62 10.08
CA ILE A 26 -4.40 -7.99 9.79
C ILE A 26 -3.55 -7.77 11.04
N ASN A 27 -3.18 -8.87 11.70
CA ASN A 27 -2.09 -8.86 12.69
C ASN A 27 -0.77 -8.69 11.92
N SER A 28 -0.27 -7.47 11.83
CA SER A 28 0.95 -7.16 11.08
C SER A 28 2.13 -7.98 11.64
N HIS A 29 2.66 -8.87 10.81
CA HIS A 29 3.99 -9.42 11.01
C HIS A 29 4.89 -8.61 10.09
N ALA A 30 5.77 -7.80 10.68
CA ALA A 30 6.73 -7.03 9.88
C ALA A 30 7.61 -8.02 9.09
N VAL A 31 7.62 -7.88 7.77
CA VAL A 31 8.50 -8.68 6.92
C VAL A 31 9.85 -7.98 6.87
N ASP A 32 10.89 -8.66 7.37
CA ASP A 32 12.27 -8.20 7.22
C ASP A 32 12.83 -8.69 5.88
N ILE A 33 13.01 -7.77 4.94
CA ILE A 33 13.59 -8.06 3.62
C ILE A 33 15.07 -7.65 3.65
N MET A 34 15.94 -8.63 3.86
CA MET A 34 17.38 -8.41 3.86
C MET A 34 17.95 -8.40 2.43
N LEU A 35 18.75 -7.39 2.11
CA LEU A 35 19.52 -7.36 0.87
C LEU A 35 20.71 -8.33 0.98
N ASN A 36 21.01 -9.03 -0.11
CA ASN A 36 22.19 -9.90 -0.22
C ASN A 36 23.50 -9.13 -0.49
N VAL A 37 23.45 -7.79 -0.53
CA VAL A 37 24.58 -6.90 -0.81
C VAL A 37 24.80 -5.92 0.33
N LYS A 38 26.05 -5.50 0.52
CA LYS A 38 26.45 -4.48 1.50
C LYS A 38 26.65 -3.12 0.81
N ARG A 39 26.54 -2.03 1.56
CA ARG A 39 26.83 -0.68 1.04
C ARG A 39 28.25 -0.61 0.43
N PRO A 40 28.46 0.18 -0.64
CA PRO A 40 27.49 1.04 -1.31
C PRO A 40 26.51 0.23 -2.18
N TYR A 41 25.22 0.57 -2.10
CA TYR A 41 24.19 -0.08 -2.91
C TYR A 41 24.37 0.30 -4.39
N PRO A 42 24.00 -0.59 -5.33
CA PRO A 42 23.95 -0.25 -6.75
C PRO A 42 23.12 1.02 -6.97
N GLN A 43 23.54 1.85 -7.93
CA GLN A 43 22.75 3.04 -8.28
C GLN A 43 21.37 2.60 -8.76
N LEU A 44 20.33 3.14 -8.13
CA LEU A 44 18.95 2.85 -8.54
C LEU A 44 18.78 3.28 -10.00
N SER A 45 18.33 2.36 -10.86
CA SER A 45 17.95 2.70 -12.23
C SER A 45 16.71 3.59 -12.20
N ARG A 46 16.92 4.91 -12.19
CA ARG A 46 15.84 5.91 -12.28
C ARG A 46 15.36 6.00 -13.72
N ARG A 47 14.56 5.01 -14.14
CA ARG A 47 13.73 5.22 -15.34
C ARG A 47 12.64 6.22 -14.94
N PRO A 48 12.43 7.29 -15.72
CA PRO A 48 11.25 8.12 -15.49
C PRO A 48 10.01 7.24 -15.60
N ALA A 49 8.99 7.52 -14.78
CA ALA A 49 7.73 6.83 -14.91
C ALA A 49 7.16 7.11 -16.31
N ASP A 50 6.57 6.09 -16.94
CA ASP A 50 5.92 6.27 -18.23
C ASP A 50 4.80 7.30 -18.12
N PRO A 51 4.61 8.15 -19.14
CA PRO A 51 3.58 9.16 -19.10
C PRO A 51 2.18 8.52 -19.07
N ALA A 52 1.50 8.65 -17.94
CA ALA A 52 0.10 8.28 -17.82
C ALA A 52 -0.83 9.34 -18.44
N SER A 53 -1.95 8.90 -19.03
CA SER A 53 -3.00 9.81 -19.51
C SER A 53 -3.62 10.60 -18.35
N ARG A 54 -4.22 11.76 -18.63
CA ARG A 54 -4.86 12.60 -17.59
C ARG A 54 -5.88 11.80 -16.76
N ARG A 55 -6.77 11.07 -17.45
CA ARG A 55 -7.76 10.21 -16.81
C ARG A 55 -7.12 9.14 -15.92
N ALA A 56 -6.05 8.50 -16.40
CA ALA A 56 -5.32 7.51 -15.62
C ALA A 56 -4.69 8.12 -14.36
N ARG A 57 -4.11 9.33 -14.46
CA ARG A 57 -3.55 10.05 -13.30
C ARG A 57 -4.61 10.36 -12.24
N GLU A 58 -5.77 10.87 -12.64
CA GLU A 58 -6.88 11.18 -11.73
C GLU A 58 -7.36 9.93 -10.98
N THR A 59 -7.51 8.81 -11.68
CA THR A 59 -7.89 7.52 -11.07
C THR A 59 -6.81 6.99 -10.13
N LEU A 60 -5.55 7.02 -10.56
CA LEU A 60 -4.43 6.59 -9.72
C LEU A 60 -4.31 7.44 -8.45
N GLU A 61 -4.51 8.75 -8.55
CA GLU A 61 -4.46 9.65 -7.40
C GLU A 61 -5.54 9.31 -6.36
N SER A 62 -6.75 8.95 -6.81
CA SER A 62 -7.83 8.50 -5.91
C SER A 62 -7.41 7.25 -5.12
N HIS A 63 -6.89 6.23 -5.81
CA HIS A 63 -6.45 4.99 -5.17
C HIS A 63 -5.24 5.20 -4.25
N ILE A 64 -4.28 6.03 -4.64
CA ILE A 64 -3.15 6.37 -3.78
C ILE A 64 -3.64 7.01 -2.47
N LYS A 65 -4.60 7.95 -2.55
CA LYS A 65 -5.21 8.58 -1.36
C LYS A 65 -5.92 7.57 -0.47
N GLU A 66 -6.64 6.61 -1.03
CA GLU A 66 -7.28 5.52 -0.28
C GLU A 66 -6.23 4.66 0.45
N LEU A 67 -5.20 4.21 -0.26
CA LEU A 67 -4.13 3.39 0.32
C LEU A 67 -3.34 4.14 1.40
N MET A 68 -3.21 5.46 1.30
CA MET A 68 -2.64 6.30 2.36
C MET A 68 -3.53 6.38 3.60
N LYS A 69 -4.86 6.50 3.43
CA LYS A 69 -5.80 6.48 4.56
C LYS A 69 -5.79 5.14 5.31
N LEU A 70 -5.58 4.05 4.57
CA LEU A 70 -5.45 2.70 5.11
C LEU A 70 -4.06 2.39 5.69
N TRP A 71 -3.15 3.37 5.75
CA TRP A 71 -1.79 3.19 6.24
C TRP A 71 -0.96 2.11 5.51
N ILE A 72 -1.42 1.67 4.33
CA ILE A 72 -0.65 0.77 3.46
C ILE A 72 0.50 1.55 2.82
N LEU A 73 0.23 2.78 2.40
CA LEU A 73 1.21 3.65 1.76
C LEU A 73 1.51 4.88 2.63
N ARG A 74 2.78 5.24 2.69
CA ARG A 74 3.29 6.41 3.42
C ARG A 74 4.10 7.30 2.48
N LYS A 75 3.89 8.62 2.60
CA LYS A 75 4.73 9.61 1.92
C LYS A 75 6.08 9.73 2.64
N VAL A 76 7.16 9.66 1.86
CA VAL A 76 8.53 9.81 2.34
C VAL A 76 9.19 10.99 1.63
N GLY A 77 9.89 11.83 2.41
CA GLY A 77 10.61 12.98 1.88
C GLY A 77 11.92 12.59 1.21
N HIS A 78 12.40 13.41 0.28
CA HIS A 78 13.65 13.18 -0.48
C HIS A 78 14.89 12.96 0.40
N ASN A 79 14.91 13.54 1.61
CA ASN A 79 16.03 13.46 2.56
C ASN A 79 15.75 12.50 3.72
N GLN A 80 14.61 11.80 3.71
CA GLN A 80 14.30 10.84 4.76
C GLN A 80 14.98 9.52 4.45
N GLU A 81 15.94 9.13 5.29
CA GLU A 81 16.51 7.78 5.22
C GLU A 81 15.41 6.79 5.61
N VAL A 82 15.15 5.83 4.74
CA VAL A 82 14.23 4.73 5.00
C VAL A 82 15.01 3.45 4.78
N GLU A 83 14.96 2.57 5.78
CA GLU A 83 15.36 1.20 5.56
C GLU A 83 14.44 0.61 4.49
N VAL A 84 15.02 0.04 3.43
CA VAL A 84 14.33 -0.48 2.24
C VAL A 84 13.29 -1.57 2.57
N THR A 85 13.23 -1.99 3.84
CA THR A 85 12.33 -2.99 4.44
C THR A 85 10.87 -2.54 4.55
N ALA A 86 10.55 -1.24 4.45
CA ALA A 86 9.17 -0.75 4.53
C ALA A 86 8.56 -0.46 3.13
N PRO A 87 7.29 -0.81 2.85
CA PRO A 87 6.61 -0.35 1.66
C PRO A 87 6.49 1.18 1.69
N VAL A 88 7.08 1.85 0.71
CA VAL A 88 7.16 3.32 0.64
C VAL A 88 6.80 3.79 -0.76
N ILE A 89 6.01 4.85 -0.87
CA ILE A 89 5.92 5.63 -2.11
C ILE A 89 7.05 6.65 -2.10
N ILE A 90 8.06 6.43 -2.93
CA ILE A 90 9.13 7.41 -3.16
C ILE A 90 8.67 8.29 -4.33
N THR A 91 8.12 9.46 -3.98
CA THR A 91 7.91 10.63 -4.84
C THR A 91 7.08 10.41 -6.11
N TRP A 92 5.76 10.57 -5.99
CA TRP A 92 4.90 10.96 -7.10
C TRP A 92 5.12 12.46 -7.36
N HIS A 93 5.87 12.80 -8.41
CA HIS A 93 6.06 14.19 -8.79
C HIS A 93 4.78 14.72 -9.44
N ASN A 94 4.16 15.70 -8.78
CA ASN A 94 3.13 16.56 -9.37
C ASN A 94 3.79 17.64 -10.23
N ASP A 95 3.36 17.72 -11.48
CA ASP A 95 3.23 18.94 -12.28
C ASP A 95 4.46 19.86 -12.43
N LYS A 96 5.64 19.29 -12.65
CA LYS A 96 6.72 19.94 -13.42
C LYS A 96 7.37 18.96 -14.38
#